data_AF-A0A3N8EEA3-F1
#
_entry.id   AF-A0A3N8EEA3-F1
#
_cell.length_a   1.000
_cell.length_b   1.000
_cell.length_c   1.000
_cell.angle_alpha   90.00
_cell.angle_beta   90.00
_cell.angle_gamma   90.00
#
_symmetry.space_group_name_H-M   'P 1'
#
loop_
_entity.id
_entity.type
_entity.pdbx_description
1 polymer ?
#
loop_
_entity_poly.entity_id
_entity_poly.type
_entity_poly.pdbx_seq_one_letter_code
_entity_poly.pdbx_strand_id
1 'polypeptide(L)'
;MSDNFYRAFEERYYAPRDLIKSIRRQYLPFVEPLASIYPGGRAFDLGCGRGEWLELMSEQGLTPFGVDLDAGMLQACEERGLPATQGDAVAYLKTLASDSQVVVSAFHVVEHITFEQLQTVVSEALRVLQPGGLLILETPNPENIAVATNNFHLDPTHQKPIPSLLLSFVVEHGGFETVKTLRLQESPALRNPDRAVSLLDVIRGASPDYAVVAQKAADPQIKEKFAQMFAAEYGLSLEQLADRYEARTDSERLRTEKAEAGVERLDELVRVISEQLHLAQERLQSVEADLDAGQRRVTEDRLKLAEERCRHAEELRQHAENQLGAVEARAQHAEAQARHANEVLHAVLHSTSWRVSKPVRMIGVPLRRLTSAIRERRLLSGIKARIKGALRVGAAELAKRPALKRAALRLVRMSPSLDRRLRTVVTPSANAAVGSPLSQRALPESVREVLEELRAATRASESR
;
A
#
# COMPACT_ATOMS: atom_id res chain seq x y z
N MET A 1 -63.94 -3.34 -21.05
CA MET A 1 -62.75 -2.96 -21.87
C MET A 1 -63.05 -3.38 -23.29
N SER A 2 -62.66 -2.65 -24.34
CA SER A 2 -62.85 -3.16 -25.71
C SER A 2 -61.87 -4.30 -25.97
N ASP A 3 -62.31 -5.43 -26.52
CA ASP A 3 -61.47 -6.61 -26.82
C ASP A 3 -60.19 -6.26 -27.60
N ASN A 4 -60.25 -5.22 -28.46
CA ASN A 4 -59.11 -4.72 -29.23
C ASN A 4 -58.00 -4.06 -28.38
N PHE A 5 -58.35 -3.41 -27.26
CA PHE A 5 -57.35 -2.79 -26.38
C PHE A 5 -56.56 -3.85 -25.61
N TYR A 6 -57.28 -4.85 -25.07
CA TYR A 6 -56.68 -5.92 -24.28
C TYR A 6 -55.73 -6.76 -25.15
N ARG A 7 -56.15 -7.16 -26.35
CA ARG A 7 -55.26 -7.82 -27.33
C ARG A 7 -54.02 -7.02 -27.69
N ALA A 8 -54.15 -5.72 -27.97
CA ALA A 8 -53.00 -4.87 -28.32
C ALA A 8 -52.05 -4.64 -27.13
N PHE A 9 -52.58 -4.60 -25.90
CA PHE A 9 -51.80 -4.55 -24.68
C PHE A 9 -51.03 -5.87 -24.48
N GLU A 10 -51.71 -7.00 -24.61
CA GLU A 10 -51.09 -8.32 -24.50
C GLU A 10 -50.04 -8.56 -25.59
N GLU A 11 -50.30 -8.26 -26.87
CA GLU A 11 -49.29 -8.38 -27.95
C GLU A 11 -48.00 -7.60 -27.66
N ARG A 12 -48.10 -6.48 -26.94
CA ARG A 12 -46.96 -5.62 -26.61
C ARG A 12 -46.19 -6.07 -25.37
N TYR A 13 -46.87 -6.66 -24.39
CA TYR A 13 -46.28 -6.98 -23.08
C TYR A 13 -46.11 -8.49 -22.82
N TYR A 14 -46.80 -9.37 -23.57
CA TYR A 14 -46.59 -10.80 -23.46
C TYR A 14 -45.23 -11.21 -24.03
N ALA A 15 -44.56 -12.08 -23.28
CA ALA A 15 -43.37 -12.75 -23.76
C ALA A 15 -43.68 -13.65 -24.97
N PRO A 16 -42.69 -13.83 -25.88
CA PRO A 16 -42.77 -14.80 -26.96
C PRO A 16 -43.12 -16.20 -26.45
N ARG A 17 -43.88 -16.95 -27.25
CA ARG A 17 -44.38 -18.28 -26.88
C ARG A 17 -43.27 -19.25 -26.46
N ASP A 18 -42.14 -19.24 -27.16
CA ASP A 18 -41.00 -20.12 -26.84
C ASP A 18 -40.37 -19.79 -25.49
N LEU A 19 -40.37 -18.50 -25.10
CA LEU A 19 -39.90 -18.07 -23.79
C LEU A 19 -40.86 -18.56 -22.70
N ILE A 20 -42.18 -18.39 -22.86
CA ILE A 20 -43.19 -18.89 -21.91
C ILE A 20 -43.11 -20.41 -21.78
N LYS A 21 -43.01 -21.14 -22.90
CA LYS A 21 -42.82 -22.60 -22.89
C LYS A 21 -41.55 -22.98 -22.14
N SER A 22 -40.44 -22.25 -22.35
CA SER A 22 -39.18 -22.50 -21.64
C SER A 22 -39.30 -22.25 -20.13
N ILE A 23 -40.01 -21.20 -19.70
CA ILE A 23 -40.23 -20.90 -18.28
C ILE A 23 -41.04 -22.03 -17.64
N ARG A 24 -42.13 -22.45 -18.28
CA ARG A 24 -43.00 -23.53 -17.79
C ARG A 24 -42.30 -24.90 -17.67
N ARG A 25 -41.15 -25.11 -18.33
CA ARG A 25 -40.38 -26.35 -18.15
C ARG A 25 -39.89 -26.59 -16.72
N GLN A 26 -39.83 -25.56 -15.88
CA GLN A 26 -39.45 -25.71 -14.48
C GLN A 26 -40.40 -26.60 -13.66
N TYR A 27 -41.62 -26.83 -14.15
CA TYR A 27 -42.60 -27.73 -13.51
C TYR A 27 -42.47 -29.19 -13.96
N LEU A 28 -41.70 -29.48 -15.01
CA LEU A 28 -41.55 -30.86 -15.51
C LEU A 28 -41.04 -31.86 -14.45
N PRO A 29 -40.09 -31.51 -13.56
CA PRO A 29 -39.70 -32.41 -12.48
C PRO A 29 -40.86 -32.83 -11.56
N PHE A 30 -41.90 -32.00 -11.43
CA PHE A 30 -43.12 -32.36 -10.70
C PHE A 30 -44.08 -33.21 -11.55
N VAL A 31 -44.12 -33.02 -12.87
CA VAL A 31 -45.07 -33.71 -13.77
C VAL A 31 -44.57 -35.08 -14.24
N GLU A 32 -43.27 -35.23 -14.51
CA GLU A 32 -42.66 -36.46 -15.03
C GLU A 32 -42.97 -37.71 -14.16
N PRO A 33 -42.94 -37.64 -12.80
CA PRO A 33 -43.37 -38.76 -11.98
C PRO A 33 -44.83 -39.13 -12.19
N LEU A 34 -45.73 -38.15 -12.37
CA LEU A 34 -47.15 -38.40 -12.63
C LEU A 34 -47.37 -39.08 -13.97
N ALA A 35 -46.68 -38.65 -15.03
CA ALA A 35 -46.77 -39.29 -16.34
C ALA A 35 -46.32 -40.77 -16.28
N SER A 36 -45.37 -41.08 -15.40
CA SER A 36 -44.93 -42.47 -15.17
C SER A 36 -45.94 -43.29 -14.35
N ILE A 37 -46.60 -42.69 -13.36
CA ILE A 37 -47.60 -43.36 -12.49
C ILE A 37 -48.92 -43.56 -13.22
N TYR A 38 -49.31 -42.56 -14.03
CA TYR A 38 -50.56 -42.51 -14.78
C TYR A 38 -50.28 -42.24 -16.27
N PRO A 39 -49.80 -43.23 -17.03
CA PRO A 39 -49.54 -43.07 -18.46
C PRO A 39 -50.80 -42.63 -19.21
N GLY A 40 -50.71 -41.55 -20.01
CA GLY A 40 -51.87 -40.97 -20.69
C GLY A 40 -52.85 -40.22 -19.77
N GLY A 41 -52.49 -39.99 -18.51
CA GLY A 41 -53.29 -39.29 -17.52
C GLY A 41 -53.74 -37.91 -18.01
N ARG A 42 -54.92 -37.46 -17.58
CA ARG A 42 -55.52 -36.22 -18.08
C ARG A 42 -54.99 -35.01 -17.30
N ALA A 43 -54.65 -33.93 -18.00
CA ALA A 43 -54.22 -32.68 -17.38
C ALA A 43 -55.19 -31.57 -17.77
N PHE A 44 -55.65 -30.79 -16.80
CA PHE A 44 -56.58 -29.69 -17.03
C PHE A 44 -55.92 -28.34 -16.72
N ASP A 45 -55.99 -27.40 -17.65
CA ASP A 45 -55.42 -26.06 -17.50
C ASP A 45 -56.51 -24.98 -17.54
N LEU A 46 -56.63 -24.24 -16.44
CA LEU A 46 -57.50 -23.07 -16.33
C LEU A 46 -56.77 -21.87 -16.91
N GLY A 47 -57.37 -21.17 -17.86
CA GLY A 47 -56.74 -20.03 -18.55
C GLY A 47 -55.57 -20.48 -19.42
N CYS A 48 -55.81 -21.43 -20.32
CA CYS A 48 -54.73 -22.07 -21.07
C CYS A 48 -54.03 -21.15 -22.09
N GLY A 49 -54.60 -19.97 -22.37
CA GLY A 49 -54.05 -18.98 -23.29
C GLY A 49 -53.70 -19.57 -24.65
N ARG A 50 -52.42 -19.41 -25.03
CA ARG A 50 -51.87 -19.90 -26.31
C ARG A 50 -51.42 -21.36 -26.27
N GLY A 51 -51.72 -22.08 -25.18
CA GLY A 51 -51.53 -23.53 -25.05
C GLY A 51 -50.10 -24.00 -24.86
N GLU A 52 -49.16 -23.15 -24.42
CA GLU A 52 -47.76 -23.57 -24.20
C GLU A 52 -47.66 -24.69 -23.17
N TRP A 53 -48.52 -24.67 -22.15
CA TRP A 53 -48.56 -25.71 -21.12
C TRP A 53 -49.22 -26.99 -21.64
N LEU A 54 -50.33 -26.88 -22.38
CA LEU A 54 -50.97 -28.02 -23.02
C LEU A 54 -49.98 -28.79 -23.91
N GLU A 55 -49.21 -28.07 -24.71
CA GLU A 55 -48.17 -28.67 -25.55
C GLU A 55 -47.09 -29.40 -24.74
N LEU A 56 -46.61 -28.81 -23.64
CA LEU A 56 -45.66 -29.47 -22.74
C LEU A 56 -46.25 -30.74 -22.12
N MET A 57 -47.52 -30.72 -21.70
CA MET A 57 -48.19 -31.91 -21.16
C MET A 57 -48.33 -33.02 -22.20
N SER A 58 -48.67 -32.69 -23.45
CA SER A 58 -48.65 -33.65 -24.56
C SER A 58 -47.25 -34.24 -24.79
N GLU A 59 -46.20 -33.41 -24.72
CA GLU A 59 -44.81 -33.88 -24.84
C GLU A 59 -44.39 -34.84 -23.72
N GLN A 60 -44.98 -34.71 -22.52
CA GLN A 60 -44.78 -35.65 -21.41
C GLN A 60 -45.65 -36.91 -21.49
N GLY A 61 -46.44 -37.08 -22.56
CA GLY A 61 -47.32 -38.24 -22.73
C GLY A 61 -48.60 -38.18 -21.89
N LEU A 62 -49.00 -37.00 -21.43
CA LEU A 62 -50.30 -36.75 -20.80
C LEU A 62 -51.34 -36.34 -21.85
N THR A 63 -52.62 -36.39 -21.46
CA THR A 63 -53.76 -35.94 -22.27
C THR A 63 -54.25 -34.58 -21.75
N PRO A 64 -53.72 -33.46 -22.25
CA PRO A 64 -54.12 -32.14 -21.78
C PRO A 64 -55.51 -31.73 -22.29
N PHE A 65 -56.15 -30.81 -21.58
CA PHE A 65 -57.32 -30.06 -22.04
C PHE A 65 -57.33 -28.67 -21.38
N GLY A 66 -57.52 -27.62 -22.16
CA GLY A 66 -57.53 -26.24 -21.67
C GLY A 66 -58.86 -25.52 -21.84
N VAL A 67 -59.16 -24.58 -20.95
CA VAL A 67 -60.30 -23.65 -21.10
C VAL A 67 -59.82 -22.22 -20.91
N ASP A 68 -60.23 -21.33 -21.81
CA ASP A 68 -59.93 -19.90 -21.72
C ASP A 68 -61.16 -19.06 -22.09
N LEU A 69 -61.26 -17.85 -21.55
CA LEU A 69 -62.34 -16.92 -21.88
C LEU A 69 -62.06 -16.20 -23.22
N ASP A 70 -60.80 -16.00 -23.57
CA ASP A 70 -60.39 -15.26 -24.77
C ASP A 70 -60.29 -16.18 -25.99
N ALA A 71 -61.30 -16.09 -26.88
CA ALA A 71 -61.28 -16.77 -28.18
C ALA A 71 -60.04 -16.43 -29.02
N GLY A 72 -59.50 -15.22 -28.84
CA GLY A 72 -58.33 -14.75 -29.55
C GLY A 72 -57.04 -15.45 -29.16
N MET A 73 -56.91 -15.86 -27.90
CA MET A 73 -55.78 -16.67 -27.43
C MET A 73 -55.87 -18.11 -27.93
N LEU A 74 -57.10 -18.64 -27.95
CA LEU A 74 -57.39 -20.00 -28.39
C LEU A 74 -57.12 -20.24 -29.87
N GLN A 75 -57.08 -19.19 -30.71
CA GLN A 75 -56.70 -19.32 -32.11
C GLN A 75 -55.33 -20.03 -32.26
N ALA A 76 -54.36 -19.71 -31.40
CA ALA A 76 -53.06 -20.37 -31.42
C ALA A 76 -53.11 -21.86 -31.02
N CYS A 77 -54.08 -22.24 -30.18
CA CYS A 77 -54.36 -23.63 -29.82
C CYS A 77 -54.98 -24.37 -31.02
N GLU A 78 -55.98 -23.77 -31.67
CA GLU A 78 -56.65 -24.33 -32.85
C GLU A 78 -55.66 -24.58 -34.00
N GLU A 79 -54.83 -23.59 -34.33
CA GLU A 79 -53.81 -23.67 -35.39
C GLU A 79 -52.79 -24.81 -35.16
N ARG A 80 -52.57 -25.19 -33.90
CA ARG A 80 -51.63 -26.25 -33.49
C ARG A 80 -52.32 -27.58 -33.17
N GLY A 81 -53.65 -27.64 -33.27
CA GLY A 81 -54.44 -28.81 -32.89
C GLY A 81 -54.36 -29.14 -31.39
N LEU A 82 -54.14 -28.14 -30.53
CA LEU A 82 -54.13 -28.32 -29.08
C LEU A 82 -55.57 -28.38 -28.55
N PRO A 83 -55.88 -29.32 -27.64
CA PRO A 83 -57.24 -29.52 -27.14
C PRO A 83 -57.63 -28.41 -26.15
N ALA A 84 -58.31 -27.39 -26.65
CA ALA A 84 -58.82 -26.30 -25.82
C ALA A 84 -60.21 -25.84 -26.30
N THR A 85 -60.98 -25.20 -25.41
CA THR A 85 -62.29 -24.63 -25.75
C THR A 85 -62.48 -23.27 -25.07
N GLN A 86 -63.32 -22.43 -25.69
CA GLN A 86 -63.73 -21.18 -25.06
C GLN A 86 -64.75 -21.46 -23.95
N GLY A 87 -64.59 -20.82 -22.79
CA GLY A 87 -65.56 -20.90 -21.69
C GLY A 87 -65.02 -20.39 -20.35
N ASP A 88 -65.89 -20.41 -19.34
CA ASP A 88 -65.48 -20.18 -17.95
C ASP A 88 -64.79 -21.44 -17.41
N ALA A 89 -63.48 -21.34 -17.18
CA ALA A 89 -62.66 -22.46 -16.72
C ALA A 89 -63.06 -22.98 -15.33
N VAL A 90 -63.53 -22.11 -14.43
CA VAL A 90 -63.99 -22.50 -13.08
C VAL A 90 -65.33 -23.26 -13.19
N ALA A 91 -66.23 -22.81 -14.05
CA ALA A 91 -67.47 -23.52 -14.33
C ALA A 91 -67.20 -24.88 -15.00
N TYR A 92 -66.25 -24.94 -15.94
CA TYR A 92 -65.88 -26.19 -16.61
C TYR A 92 -65.24 -27.20 -15.65
N LEU A 93 -64.35 -26.75 -14.75
CA LEU A 93 -63.73 -27.60 -13.73
C LEU A 93 -64.77 -28.38 -12.90
N LYS A 94 -65.89 -27.74 -12.54
CA LYS A 94 -67.00 -28.38 -11.81
C LYS A 94 -67.66 -29.54 -12.57
N THR A 95 -67.57 -29.54 -13.90
CA THR A 95 -68.16 -30.59 -14.74
C THR A 95 -67.27 -31.84 -14.84
N LEU A 96 -65.99 -31.72 -14.47
CA LEU A 96 -65.06 -32.85 -14.52
C LEU A 96 -65.39 -33.89 -13.44
N ALA A 97 -65.21 -35.16 -13.79
CA ALA A 97 -65.43 -36.27 -12.86
C ALA A 97 -64.38 -36.25 -11.73
N SER A 98 -64.74 -36.76 -10.56
CA SER A 98 -63.80 -36.97 -9.46
C SER A 98 -62.69 -37.94 -9.87
N ASP A 99 -61.48 -37.75 -9.34
CA ASP A 99 -60.31 -38.60 -9.62
C ASP A 99 -60.06 -38.86 -11.13
N SER A 100 -60.27 -37.84 -11.96
CA SER A 100 -60.14 -37.92 -13.42
C SER A 100 -58.92 -37.20 -13.99
N GLN A 101 -58.31 -36.28 -13.23
CA GLN A 101 -57.15 -35.49 -13.65
C GLN A 101 -55.91 -35.87 -12.85
N VAL A 102 -54.73 -35.82 -13.45
CA VAL A 102 -53.44 -36.00 -12.74
C VAL A 102 -52.79 -34.66 -12.45
N VAL A 103 -53.09 -33.64 -13.25
CA VAL A 103 -52.65 -32.25 -13.05
C VAL A 103 -53.83 -31.32 -13.26
N VAL A 104 -54.00 -30.36 -12.36
CA VAL A 104 -54.85 -29.18 -12.54
C VAL A 104 -53.94 -27.97 -12.40
N SER A 105 -53.89 -27.10 -13.40
CA SER A 105 -53.02 -25.92 -13.40
C SER A 105 -53.79 -24.65 -13.68
N ALA A 106 -53.28 -23.53 -13.18
CA ALA A 106 -53.76 -22.19 -13.51
C ALA A 106 -52.55 -21.24 -13.47
N PHE A 107 -52.14 -20.75 -14.64
CA PHE A 107 -51.01 -19.83 -14.78
C PHE A 107 -51.55 -18.43 -15.04
N HIS A 108 -51.29 -17.50 -14.12
CA HIS A 108 -51.78 -16.12 -14.21
C HIS A 108 -53.31 -16.02 -14.35
N VAL A 109 -54.04 -16.74 -13.49
CA VAL A 109 -55.52 -16.75 -13.47
C VAL A 109 -56.07 -16.34 -12.11
N VAL A 110 -55.41 -16.74 -11.03
CA VAL A 110 -55.93 -16.56 -9.68
C VAL A 110 -56.03 -15.09 -9.28
N GLU A 111 -55.22 -14.22 -9.90
CA GLU A 111 -55.26 -12.77 -9.75
C GLU A 111 -56.44 -12.09 -10.48
N HIS A 112 -57.11 -12.78 -11.41
CA HIS A 112 -58.26 -12.27 -12.16
C HIS A 112 -59.61 -12.74 -11.59
N ILE A 113 -59.63 -13.77 -10.74
CA ILE A 113 -60.86 -14.35 -10.17
C ILE A 113 -61.12 -13.87 -8.74
N THR A 114 -62.37 -13.98 -8.28
CA THR A 114 -62.71 -13.64 -6.91
C THR A 114 -62.13 -14.65 -5.92
N PHE A 115 -62.01 -14.25 -4.65
CA PHE A 115 -61.55 -15.16 -3.60
C PHE A 115 -62.46 -16.40 -3.44
N GLU A 116 -63.77 -16.24 -3.61
CA GLU A 116 -64.73 -17.36 -3.59
C GLU A 116 -64.52 -18.32 -4.77
N GLN A 117 -64.20 -17.79 -5.96
CA GLN A 117 -63.83 -18.62 -7.11
C GLN A 117 -62.49 -19.32 -6.87
N LEU A 118 -61.51 -18.68 -6.24
CA LEU A 118 -60.25 -19.33 -5.84
C LEU A 118 -60.51 -20.51 -4.89
N GLN A 119 -61.32 -20.32 -3.85
CA GLN A 119 -61.72 -21.42 -2.95
C GLN A 119 -62.41 -22.56 -3.71
N THR A 120 -63.26 -22.21 -4.67
CA THR A 120 -63.93 -23.18 -5.57
C THR A 120 -62.91 -23.94 -6.43
N VAL A 121 -61.91 -23.26 -7.00
CA VAL A 121 -60.85 -23.91 -7.79
C VAL A 121 -60.10 -24.91 -6.93
N VAL A 122 -59.72 -24.54 -5.72
CA VAL A 122 -59.00 -25.43 -4.80
C VAL A 122 -59.85 -26.65 -4.43
N SER A 123 -61.12 -26.46 -4.05
CA SER A 123 -61.99 -27.58 -3.67
C SER A 123 -62.26 -28.54 -4.83
N GLU A 124 -62.54 -27.98 -6.02
CA GLU A 124 -62.81 -28.79 -7.19
C GLU A 124 -61.56 -29.45 -7.74
N ALA A 125 -60.40 -28.79 -7.70
CA ALA A 125 -59.11 -29.40 -8.04
C ALA A 125 -58.84 -30.63 -7.16
N LEU A 126 -59.01 -30.50 -5.83
CA LEU A 126 -58.82 -31.63 -4.91
C LEU A 126 -59.79 -32.79 -5.23
N ARG A 127 -61.03 -32.48 -5.59
CA ARG A 127 -62.03 -33.48 -5.99
C ARG A 127 -61.66 -34.21 -7.28
N VAL A 128 -61.24 -33.47 -8.32
CA VAL A 128 -60.99 -34.06 -9.65
C VAL A 128 -59.61 -34.69 -9.79
N LEU A 129 -58.65 -34.31 -8.95
CA LEU A 129 -57.30 -34.88 -8.98
C LEU A 129 -57.30 -36.34 -8.52
N GLN A 130 -56.56 -37.20 -9.19
CA GLN A 130 -56.25 -38.56 -8.74
C GLN A 130 -55.33 -38.53 -7.51
N PRO A 131 -55.23 -39.63 -6.74
CA PRO A 131 -54.27 -39.74 -5.65
C PRO A 131 -52.85 -39.34 -6.09
N GLY A 132 -52.23 -38.41 -5.36
CA GLY A 132 -50.90 -37.90 -5.69
C GLY A 132 -50.85 -36.88 -6.83
N GLY A 133 -51.99 -36.60 -7.49
CA GLY A 133 -52.13 -35.57 -8.50
C GLY A 133 -51.82 -34.17 -7.97
N LEU A 134 -51.46 -33.27 -8.88
CA LEU A 134 -50.93 -31.96 -8.56
C LEU A 134 -51.88 -30.82 -8.93
N LEU A 135 -52.03 -29.86 -8.01
CA LEU A 135 -52.54 -28.53 -8.28
C LEU A 135 -51.36 -27.56 -8.42
N ILE A 136 -51.32 -26.78 -9.50
CA ILE A 136 -50.30 -25.75 -9.74
C ILE A 136 -50.98 -24.41 -9.96
N LEU A 137 -50.74 -23.43 -9.08
CA LEU A 137 -51.28 -22.08 -9.19
C LEU A 137 -50.11 -21.09 -9.27
N GLU A 138 -49.85 -20.48 -10.42
CA GLU A 138 -48.81 -19.45 -10.61
C GLU A 138 -49.44 -18.07 -10.73
N THR A 139 -48.85 -17.08 -10.08
CA THR A 139 -49.36 -15.70 -10.05
C THR A 139 -48.23 -14.71 -9.71
N PRO A 140 -48.38 -13.41 -10.04
CA PRO A 140 -47.40 -12.38 -9.69
C PRO A 140 -47.11 -12.33 -8.19
N ASN A 141 -45.83 -12.19 -7.85
CA ASN A 141 -45.36 -12.22 -6.48
C ASN A 141 -45.34 -10.83 -5.84
N PRO A 142 -46.18 -10.57 -4.81
CA PRO A 142 -46.19 -9.29 -4.13
C PRO A 142 -44.96 -9.05 -3.22
N GLU A 143 -44.11 -10.06 -2.98
CA GLU A 143 -42.81 -9.82 -2.31
C GLU A 143 -41.87 -8.99 -3.19
N ASN A 144 -42.01 -9.06 -4.51
CA ASN A 144 -41.33 -8.14 -5.41
C ASN A 144 -42.04 -6.79 -5.37
N ILE A 145 -41.40 -5.79 -4.73
CA ILE A 145 -42.00 -4.48 -4.50
C ILE A 145 -42.40 -3.80 -5.82
N ALA A 146 -41.58 -3.92 -6.88
CA ALA A 146 -41.91 -3.35 -8.18
C ALA A 146 -43.10 -4.07 -8.85
N VAL A 147 -43.23 -5.39 -8.66
CA VAL A 147 -44.43 -6.13 -9.10
C VAL A 147 -45.64 -5.64 -8.33
N ALA A 148 -45.59 -5.65 -6.99
CA ALA A 148 -46.72 -5.31 -6.12
C ALA A 148 -47.24 -3.88 -6.31
N THR A 149 -46.37 -2.91 -6.61
CA THR A 149 -46.72 -1.48 -6.63
C THR A 149 -46.93 -0.89 -8.02
N ASN A 150 -46.40 -1.53 -9.06
CA ASN A 150 -46.45 -0.99 -10.42
C ASN A 150 -46.88 -2.06 -11.43
N ASN A 151 -46.11 -3.13 -11.61
CA ASN A 151 -46.35 -4.07 -12.72
C ASN A 151 -47.71 -4.77 -12.60
N PHE A 152 -48.11 -5.13 -11.38
CA PHE A 152 -49.41 -5.75 -11.12
C PHE A 152 -50.58 -4.85 -11.54
N HIS A 153 -50.43 -3.52 -11.47
CA HIS A 153 -51.50 -2.59 -11.83
C HIS A 153 -51.49 -2.17 -13.31
N LEU A 154 -50.56 -2.70 -14.11
CA LEU A 154 -50.56 -2.47 -15.56
C LEU A 154 -51.71 -3.20 -16.25
N ASP A 155 -52.11 -4.36 -15.73
CA ASP A 155 -53.32 -5.06 -16.16
C ASP A 155 -54.52 -4.61 -15.29
N PRO A 156 -55.50 -3.90 -15.85
CA PRO A 156 -56.65 -3.41 -15.09
C PRO A 156 -57.68 -4.50 -14.77
N THR A 157 -57.51 -5.71 -15.29
CA THR A 157 -58.38 -6.85 -14.97
C THR A 157 -57.95 -7.59 -13.71
N HIS A 158 -56.72 -7.36 -13.22
CA HIS A 158 -56.27 -7.87 -11.94
C HIS A 158 -57.12 -7.33 -10.78
N GLN A 159 -57.50 -8.20 -9.86
CA GLN A 159 -58.27 -7.82 -8.68
C GLN A 159 -57.37 -7.28 -7.57
N LYS A 160 -56.51 -8.14 -7.01
CA LYS A 160 -55.63 -7.81 -5.88
C LYS A 160 -54.39 -8.71 -5.89
N PRO A 161 -53.21 -8.21 -5.49
CA PRO A 161 -52.06 -9.08 -5.28
C PRO A 161 -52.37 -10.11 -4.18
N ILE A 162 -52.00 -11.35 -4.40
CA ILE A 162 -52.24 -12.46 -3.46
C ILE A 162 -50.90 -12.81 -2.81
N PRO A 163 -50.72 -12.58 -1.50
CA PRO A 163 -49.52 -13.02 -0.79
C PRO A 163 -49.37 -14.54 -0.86
N SER A 164 -48.14 -15.02 -1.04
CA SER A 164 -47.82 -16.45 -1.12
C SER A 164 -48.30 -17.24 0.11
N LEU A 165 -48.18 -16.65 1.30
CA LEU A 165 -48.71 -17.21 2.54
C LEU A 165 -50.23 -17.41 2.51
N LEU A 166 -50.98 -16.49 1.92
CA LEU A 166 -52.44 -16.61 1.80
C LEU A 166 -52.80 -17.72 0.81
N LEU A 167 -52.16 -17.75 -0.36
CA LEU A 167 -52.45 -18.78 -1.37
C LEU A 167 -52.09 -20.18 -0.85
N SER A 168 -50.93 -20.35 -0.22
CA SER A 168 -50.52 -21.62 0.42
C SER A 168 -51.55 -22.05 1.47
N PHE A 169 -51.95 -21.13 2.36
CA PHE A 169 -52.93 -21.42 3.40
C PHE A 169 -54.29 -21.84 2.83
N VAL A 170 -54.78 -21.17 1.78
CA VAL A 170 -56.06 -21.55 1.13
C VAL A 170 -55.99 -22.95 0.56
N VAL A 171 -54.86 -23.32 -0.06
CA VAL A 171 -54.67 -24.67 -0.62
C VAL A 171 -54.57 -25.74 0.47
N GLU A 172 -53.81 -25.47 1.54
CA GLU A 172 -53.70 -26.35 2.71
C GLU A 172 -55.07 -26.53 3.40
N HIS A 173 -55.77 -25.43 3.66
CA HIS A 173 -57.10 -25.44 4.27
C HIS A 173 -58.13 -26.14 3.38
N GLY A 174 -57.95 -26.09 2.06
CA GLY A 174 -58.76 -26.81 1.08
C GLY A 174 -58.61 -28.34 1.14
N GLY A 175 -57.59 -28.86 1.83
CA GLY A 175 -57.41 -30.29 2.10
C GLY A 175 -56.22 -30.94 1.36
N PHE A 176 -55.34 -30.17 0.75
CA PHE A 176 -54.09 -30.70 0.19
C PHE A 176 -53.11 -31.07 1.32
N GLU A 177 -52.46 -32.24 1.21
CA GLU A 177 -51.58 -32.77 2.27
C GLU A 177 -50.17 -32.16 2.21
N THR A 178 -49.67 -31.92 1.01
CA THR A 178 -48.32 -31.38 0.79
C THR A 178 -48.41 -30.17 -0.12
N VAL A 179 -47.90 -29.03 0.36
CA VAL A 179 -47.96 -27.74 -0.34
C VAL A 179 -46.57 -27.12 -0.33
N LYS A 180 -46.12 -26.62 -1.49
CA LYS A 180 -44.85 -25.92 -1.64
C LYS A 180 -45.05 -24.64 -2.42
N THR A 181 -44.51 -23.56 -1.89
CA THR A 181 -44.35 -22.31 -2.61
C THR A 181 -43.03 -22.32 -3.38
N LEU A 182 -43.10 -22.10 -4.68
CA LEU A 182 -41.96 -21.92 -5.56
C LEU A 182 -41.88 -20.43 -5.91
N ARG A 183 -40.77 -19.77 -5.62
CA ARG A 183 -40.49 -18.42 -6.13
C ARG A 183 -39.72 -18.56 -7.45
N LEU A 184 -40.13 -17.79 -8.46
CA LEU A 184 -39.80 -18.09 -9.85
C LEU A 184 -39.28 -16.86 -10.61
N GLN A 185 -38.51 -17.13 -11.67
CA GLN A 185 -38.14 -16.14 -12.70
C GLN A 185 -37.28 -14.95 -12.21
N GLU A 186 -36.61 -15.07 -11.06
CA GLU A 186 -35.62 -14.07 -10.62
C GLU A 186 -34.41 -14.01 -11.57
N SER A 187 -33.71 -12.88 -11.54
CA SER A 187 -32.48 -12.71 -12.32
C SER A 187 -31.43 -13.77 -11.92
N PRO A 188 -30.87 -14.54 -12.87
CA PRO A 188 -29.83 -15.53 -12.58
C PRO A 188 -28.61 -14.94 -11.87
N ALA A 189 -28.31 -13.66 -12.10
CA ALA A 189 -27.21 -12.97 -11.44
C ALA A 189 -27.42 -12.84 -9.92
N LEU A 190 -28.66 -12.77 -9.44
CA LEU A 190 -28.97 -12.66 -8.01
C LEU A 190 -28.86 -13.99 -7.26
N ARG A 191 -28.87 -15.12 -7.98
CA ARG A 191 -28.67 -16.45 -7.39
C ARG A 191 -27.27 -16.66 -6.85
N ASN A 192 -26.28 -15.92 -7.35
CA ASN A 192 -24.93 -15.99 -6.81
C ASN A 192 -24.90 -15.35 -5.40
N PRO A 193 -24.59 -16.11 -4.33
CA PRO A 193 -24.54 -15.59 -2.97
C PRO A 193 -23.46 -14.52 -2.78
N ASP A 194 -22.35 -14.61 -3.52
CA ASP A 194 -21.21 -13.70 -3.42
C ASP A 194 -21.45 -12.37 -4.14
N ARG A 195 -22.50 -12.28 -4.97
CA ARG A 195 -22.84 -11.02 -5.64
C ARG A 195 -23.34 -10.03 -4.59
N ALA A 196 -22.74 -8.84 -4.61
CA ALA A 196 -23.20 -7.71 -3.82
C ALA A 196 -24.62 -7.30 -4.24
N VAL A 197 -25.53 -7.26 -3.28
CA VAL A 197 -26.91 -6.81 -3.45
C VAL A 197 -26.95 -5.29 -3.27
N SER A 198 -27.67 -4.60 -4.15
CA SER A 198 -27.97 -3.16 -4.02
C SER A 198 -29.40 -2.95 -3.53
N LEU A 199 -29.73 -1.74 -3.09
CA LEU A 199 -31.11 -1.39 -2.72
C LEU A 199 -32.10 -1.62 -3.88
N LEU A 200 -31.69 -1.37 -5.13
CA LEU A 200 -32.54 -1.65 -6.29
C LEU A 200 -32.77 -3.15 -6.50
N ASP A 201 -31.77 -3.99 -6.18
CA ASP A 201 -31.94 -5.44 -6.19
C ASP A 201 -32.91 -5.88 -5.08
N VAL A 202 -32.94 -5.23 -3.91
CA VAL A 202 -33.97 -5.51 -2.88
C VAL A 202 -35.37 -5.16 -3.40
N ILE A 203 -35.52 -4.00 -4.05
CA ILE A 203 -36.83 -3.52 -4.54
C ILE A 203 -37.37 -4.37 -5.70
N ARG A 204 -36.49 -4.84 -6.59
CA ARG A 204 -36.90 -5.45 -7.88
C ARG A 204 -36.47 -6.91 -8.05
N GLY A 205 -35.63 -7.42 -7.16
CA GLY A 205 -34.89 -8.66 -7.38
C GLY A 205 -35.49 -9.89 -6.72
N ALA A 206 -36.46 -9.72 -5.80
CA ALA A 206 -37.26 -10.86 -5.35
C ALA A 206 -37.93 -11.49 -6.57
N SER A 207 -38.09 -12.80 -6.58
CA SER A 207 -38.69 -13.51 -7.72
C SER A 207 -40.00 -12.84 -8.14
N PRO A 208 -40.15 -12.41 -9.39
CA PRO A 208 -41.30 -11.61 -9.82
C PRO A 208 -42.61 -12.38 -9.80
N ASP A 209 -42.56 -13.70 -9.98
CA ASP A 209 -43.70 -14.61 -9.88
C ASP A 209 -43.46 -15.66 -8.80
N TYR A 210 -44.53 -16.25 -8.31
CA TYR A 210 -44.48 -17.44 -7.48
C TYR A 210 -45.57 -18.41 -7.89
N ALA A 211 -45.38 -19.68 -7.55
CA ALA A 211 -46.40 -20.69 -7.67
C ALA A 211 -46.61 -21.46 -6.38
N VAL A 212 -47.85 -21.86 -6.13
CA VAL A 212 -48.18 -22.88 -5.14
C VAL A 212 -48.40 -24.19 -5.87
N VAL A 213 -47.51 -25.15 -5.62
CA VAL A 213 -47.64 -26.53 -6.08
C VAL A 213 -48.10 -27.38 -4.91
N ALA A 214 -49.22 -28.06 -5.07
CA ALA A 214 -49.81 -28.87 -4.02
C ALA A 214 -50.17 -30.27 -4.51
N GLN A 215 -49.92 -31.27 -3.66
CA GLN A 215 -50.17 -32.67 -3.95
C GLN A 215 -51.35 -33.19 -3.14
N LYS A 216 -52.31 -33.82 -3.84
CA LYS A 216 -53.40 -34.57 -3.21
C LYS A 216 -52.85 -35.78 -2.47
N ALA A 217 -53.45 -36.12 -1.33
CA ALA A 217 -53.07 -37.28 -0.53
C ALA A 217 -52.92 -38.55 -1.39
N ALA A 218 -51.88 -39.32 -1.10
CA ALA A 218 -51.49 -40.51 -1.86
C ALA A 218 -50.76 -41.51 -0.97
N ASP A 219 -50.57 -42.73 -1.48
CA ASP A 219 -49.73 -43.72 -0.83
C ASP A 219 -48.28 -43.21 -0.67
N PRO A 220 -47.59 -43.58 0.43
CA PRO A 220 -46.21 -43.13 0.68
C PRO A 220 -45.23 -43.40 -0.47
N GLN A 221 -45.43 -44.48 -1.23
CA GLN A 221 -44.59 -44.81 -2.40
C GLN A 221 -44.73 -43.81 -3.54
N ILE A 222 -45.91 -43.21 -3.71
CA ILE A 222 -46.14 -42.14 -4.67
C ILE A 222 -45.45 -40.88 -4.17
N LYS A 223 -45.67 -40.51 -2.90
CA LYS A 223 -45.11 -39.30 -2.29
C LYS A 223 -43.57 -39.26 -2.33
N GLU A 224 -42.92 -40.40 -2.11
CA GLU A 224 -41.45 -40.51 -2.15
C GLU A 224 -40.86 -40.07 -3.51
N LYS A 225 -41.59 -40.28 -4.62
CA LYS A 225 -41.14 -39.87 -5.96
C LYS A 225 -41.03 -38.36 -6.13
N PHE A 226 -41.66 -37.57 -5.25
CA PHE A 226 -41.66 -36.11 -5.30
C PHE A 226 -40.88 -35.49 -4.14
N ALA A 227 -40.35 -36.30 -3.21
CA ALA A 227 -39.76 -35.82 -1.96
C ALA A 227 -38.65 -34.79 -2.19
N GLN A 228 -37.78 -35.02 -3.18
CA GLN A 228 -36.72 -34.08 -3.53
C GLN A 228 -37.27 -32.72 -3.99
N MET A 229 -38.33 -32.72 -4.81
CA MET A 229 -38.91 -31.51 -5.39
C MET A 229 -39.63 -30.68 -4.34
N PHE A 230 -40.34 -31.32 -3.40
CA PHE A 230 -40.99 -30.63 -2.28
C PHE A 230 -39.99 -30.17 -1.20
N ALA A 231 -38.84 -30.84 -1.05
CA ALA A 231 -37.80 -30.44 -0.11
C ALA A 231 -36.88 -29.31 -0.62
N ALA A 232 -36.78 -29.11 -1.94
CA ALA A 232 -35.89 -28.11 -2.52
C ALA A 232 -36.33 -26.66 -2.22
N GLU A 233 -35.36 -25.75 -2.18
CA GLU A 233 -35.61 -24.30 -2.07
C GLU A 233 -35.67 -23.66 -3.45
N TYR A 234 -36.59 -22.71 -3.63
CA TYR A 234 -36.88 -22.10 -4.93
C TYR A 234 -36.90 -20.58 -4.82
N GLY A 235 -36.21 -19.94 -5.77
CA GLY A 235 -36.19 -18.51 -5.99
C GLY A 235 -35.61 -17.69 -4.84
N LEU A 236 -35.96 -16.41 -4.82
CA LEU A 236 -35.47 -15.43 -3.86
C LEU A 236 -36.64 -14.66 -3.25
N SER A 237 -36.66 -14.58 -1.91
CA SER A 237 -37.60 -13.72 -1.18
C SER A 237 -37.08 -12.29 -1.01
N LEU A 238 -37.99 -11.37 -0.71
CA LEU A 238 -37.63 -10.00 -0.32
C LEU A 238 -36.72 -9.98 0.91
N GLU A 239 -37.03 -10.80 1.91
CA GLU A 239 -36.28 -10.91 3.17
C GLU A 239 -34.83 -11.35 2.92
N GLN A 240 -34.63 -12.40 2.12
CA GLN A 240 -33.29 -12.88 1.76
C GLN A 240 -32.43 -11.80 1.09
N LEU A 241 -33.03 -10.95 0.26
CA LEU A 241 -32.33 -9.85 -0.39
C LEU A 241 -32.05 -8.69 0.57
N ALA A 242 -33.00 -8.37 1.45
CA ALA A 242 -32.82 -7.37 2.49
C ALA A 242 -31.67 -7.75 3.45
N ASP A 243 -31.66 -9.00 3.94
CA ASP A 243 -30.60 -9.51 4.82
C ASP A 243 -29.21 -9.42 4.18
N ARG A 244 -29.11 -9.78 2.90
CA ARG A 244 -27.85 -9.69 2.14
C ARG A 244 -27.39 -8.24 1.97
N TYR A 245 -28.32 -7.31 1.76
CA TYR A 245 -28.03 -5.89 1.65
C TYR A 245 -27.58 -5.29 3.00
N GLU A 246 -28.24 -5.65 4.10
CA GLU A 246 -27.88 -5.23 5.45
C GLU A 246 -26.50 -5.76 5.85
N ALA A 247 -26.25 -7.06 5.68
CA ALA A 247 -24.96 -7.68 5.98
C ALA A 247 -23.79 -7.03 5.21
N ARG A 248 -24.04 -6.60 3.96
CA ARG A 248 -23.08 -5.83 3.17
C ARG A 248 -22.85 -4.45 3.78
N THR A 249 -23.92 -3.72 4.08
CA THR A 249 -23.86 -2.36 4.63
C THR A 249 -23.11 -2.35 5.96
N ASP A 250 -23.36 -3.32 6.83
CA ASP A 250 -22.65 -3.50 8.10
C ASP A 250 -21.16 -3.82 7.88
N SER A 251 -20.85 -4.65 6.89
CA SER A 251 -19.47 -4.97 6.53
C SER A 251 -18.71 -3.75 5.99
N GLU A 252 -19.36 -2.94 5.16
CA GLU A 252 -18.79 -1.68 4.65
C GLU A 252 -18.59 -0.67 5.79
N ARG A 253 -19.58 -0.52 6.66
CA ARG A 253 -19.49 0.35 7.84
C ARG A 253 -18.33 -0.04 8.75
N LEU A 254 -18.20 -1.33 9.08
CA LEU A 254 -17.10 -1.82 9.93
C LEU A 254 -15.73 -1.58 9.29
N ARG A 255 -15.61 -1.65 7.95
CA ARG A 255 -14.37 -1.32 7.24
C ARG A 255 -14.05 0.17 7.35
N THR A 256 -15.06 1.04 7.20
CA THR A 256 -14.90 2.48 7.36
C THR A 256 -14.48 2.84 8.79
N GLU A 257 -15.14 2.30 9.81
CA GLU A 257 -14.78 2.52 11.23
C GLU A 257 -13.33 2.08 11.52
N LYS A 258 -12.90 0.95 10.96
CA LYS A 258 -11.50 0.49 11.08
C LYS A 258 -10.51 1.40 10.35
N ALA A 259 -10.89 1.93 9.20
CA ALA A 259 -10.06 2.86 8.44
C ALA A 259 -9.92 4.19 9.20
N GLU A 260 -11.01 4.73 9.74
CA GLU A 260 -11.01 5.94 10.58
C GLU A 260 -10.12 5.77 11.81
N ALA A 261 -10.28 4.67 12.57
CA ALA A 261 -9.40 4.35 13.69
C ALA A 261 -7.93 4.11 13.27
N GLY A 262 -7.68 3.75 12.00
CA GLY A 262 -6.35 3.68 11.41
C GLY A 262 -5.75 5.06 11.17
N VAL A 263 -6.55 5.99 10.64
CA VAL A 263 -6.17 7.39 10.40
C VAL A 263 -5.86 8.10 11.73
N GLU A 264 -6.70 7.96 12.75
CA GLU A 264 -6.46 8.56 14.08
C GLU A 264 -5.13 8.07 14.69
N ARG A 265 -4.81 6.79 14.52
CA ARG A 265 -3.53 6.23 14.97
C ARG A 265 -2.34 6.81 14.20
N LEU A 266 -2.49 7.05 12.91
CA LEU A 266 -1.45 7.69 12.10
C LEU A 266 -1.25 9.15 12.50
N ASP A 267 -2.33 9.90 12.74
CA ASP A 267 -2.25 11.29 13.20
C ASP A 267 -1.54 11.40 14.55
N GLU A 268 -1.82 10.49 15.49
CA GLU A 268 -1.12 10.44 16.76
C GLU A 268 0.38 10.12 16.60
N LEU A 269 0.73 9.18 15.70
CA LEU A 269 2.12 8.90 15.38
C LEU A 269 2.83 10.11 14.76
N VAL A 270 2.18 10.81 13.83
CA VAL A 270 2.71 12.03 13.21
C VAL A 270 2.94 13.11 14.26
N ARG A 271 2.00 13.28 15.21
CA ARG A 271 2.14 14.22 16.32
C ARG A 271 3.36 13.90 17.18
N VAL A 272 3.51 12.64 17.61
CA VAL A 272 4.65 12.20 18.41
C VAL A 272 5.98 12.37 17.65
N ILE A 273 6.04 12.00 16.36
CA ILE A 273 7.24 12.18 15.54
C ILE A 273 7.59 13.66 15.41
N SER A 274 6.59 14.53 15.22
CA SER A 274 6.78 15.98 15.11
C SER A 274 7.33 16.57 16.42
N GLU A 275 6.82 16.15 17.57
CA GLU A 275 7.33 16.54 18.89
C GLU A 275 8.78 16.08 19.09
N GLN A 276 9.11 14.82 18.74
CA GLN A 276 10.47 14.30 18.83
C GLN A 276 11.44 15.02 17.89
N LEU A 277 10.99 15.35 16.67
CA LEU A 277 11.80 16.10 15.71
C LEU A 277 12.09 17.50 16.22
N HIS A 278 11.10 18.17 16.82
CA HIS A 278 11.27 19.50 17.40
C HIS A 278 12.31 19.46 18.53
N LEU A 279 12.20 18.50 19.46
CA LEU A 279 13.18 18.33 20.53
C LEU A 279 14.59 18.00 20.00
N ALA A 280 14.70 17.20 18.95
CA ALA A 280 15.98 16.90 18.31
C ALA A 280 16.61 18.14 17.66
N GLN A 281 15.80 19.01 17.04
CA GLN A 281 16.25 20.29 16.48
C GLN A 281 16.76 21.24 17.57
N GLU A 282 16.06 21.37 18.69
CA GLU A 282 16.51 22.18 19.83
C GLU A 282 17.85 21.69 20.39
N ARG A 283 18.01 20.36 20.55
CA ARG A 283 19.27 19.76 20.99
C ARG A 283 20.41 20.03 20.02
N LEU A 284 20.14 19.96 18.70
CA LEU A 284 21.15 20.25 17.68
C LEU A 284 21.61 21.70 17.76
N GLN A 285 20.67 22.65 17.87
CA GLN A 285 21.00 24.08 18.02
C GLN A 285 21.84 24.36 19.28
N SER A 286 21.54 23.69 20.39
CA SER A 286 22.35 23.80 21.61
C SER A 286 23.78 23.31 21.39
N VAL A 287 23.96 22.17 20.73
CA VAL A 287 25.29 21.61 20.44
C VAL A 287 26.07 22.51 19.47
N GLU A 288 25.42 23.08 18.47
CA GLU A 288 26.03 24.05 17.55
C GLU A 288 26.50 25.31 18.30
N ALA A 289 25.67 25.86 19.19
CA ALA A 289 26.02 27.01 20.01
C ALA A 289 27.21 26.71 20.95
N ASP A 290 27.24 25.55 21.57
CA ASP A 290 28.34 25.10 22.43
C ASP A 290 29.64 24.93 21.63
N LEU A 291 29.56 24.40 20.41
CA LEU A 291 30.69 24.24 19.51
C LEU A 291 31.27 25.60 19.09
N ASP A 292 30.41 26.54 18.70
CA ASP A 292 30.81 27.91 18.34
C ASP A 292 31.46 28.63 19.52
N ALA A 293 30.88 28.51 20.72
CA ALA A 293 31.47 29.06 21.94
C ALA A 293 32.85 28.44 22.23
N GLY A 294 32.99 27.12 22.06
CA GLY A 294 34.27 26.42 22.16
C GLY A 294 35.31 26.91 21.16
N GLN A 295 34.93 27.09 19.89
CA GLN A 295 35.81 27.61 18.85
C GLN A 295 36.27 29.04 19.13
N ARG A 296 35.37 29.91 19.62
CA ARG A 296 35.72 31.28 20.03
C ARG A 296 36.74 31.27 21.17
N ARG A 297 36.52 30.47 22.21
CA ARG A 297 37.48 30.33 23.33
C ARG A 297 38.86 29.87 22.85
N VAL A 298 38.92 28.84 22.00
CA VAL A 298 40.19 28.35 21.44
C VAL A 298 40.89 29.44 20.60
N THR A 299 40.12 30.24 19.87
CA THR A 299 40.66 31.34 19.05
C THR A 299 41.19 32.47 19.93
N GLU A 300 40.45 32.86 20.96
CA GLU A 300 40.88 33.86 21.96
C GLU A 300 42.14 33.41 22.70
N ASP A 301 42.21 32.16 23.14
CA ASP A 301 43.39 31.61 23.81
C ASP A 301 44.62 31.59 22.88
N ARG A 302 44.42 31.27 21.60
CA ARG A 302 45.48 31.36 20.58
C ARG A 302 45.94 32.80 20.35
N LEU A 303 45.01 33.76 20.36
CA LEU A 303 45.33 35.18 20.22
C LEU A 303 46.14 35.68 21.41
N LYS A 304 45.68 35.39 22.64
CA LYS A 304 46.41 35.73 23.88
C LYS A 304 47.82 35.16 23.87
N LEU A 305 47.97 33.88 23.53
CA LEU A 305 49.29 33.25 23.42
C LEU A 305 50.17 33.90 22.33
N ALA A 306 49.58 34.34 21.22
CA ALA A 306 50.30 35.07 20.18
C ALA A 306 50.75 36.47 20.65
N GLU A 307 49.88 37.20 21.36
CA GLU A 307 50.21 38.50 21.97
C GLU A 307 51.33 38.39 22.99
N GLU A 308 51.28 37.38 23.89
CA GLU A 308 52.34 37.10 24.85
C GLU A 308 53.68 36.81 24.14
N ARG A 309 53.65 36.01 23.07
CA ARG A 309 54.85 35.73 22.26
C ARG A 309 55.39 36.99 21.56
N CYS A 310 54.52 37.86 21.05
CA CYS A 310 54.93 39.13 20.45
C CYS A 310 55.58 40.06 21.50
N ARG A 311 54.95 40.21 22.67
CA ARG A 311 55.54 41.00 23.78
C ARG A 311 56.90 40.47 24.20
N HIS A 312 57.02 39.15 24.36
CA HIS A 312 58.30 38.54 24.71
C HIS A 312 59.36 38.75 23.61
N ALA A 313 58.96 38.68 22.33
CA ALA A 313 59.86 38.97 21.21
C ALA A 313 60.30 40.45 21.17
N GLU A 314 59.40 41.38 21.50
CA GLU A 314 59.71 42.81 21.63
C GLU A 314 60.67 43.08 22.79
N GLU A 315 60.47 42.46 23.95
CA GLU A 315 61.37 42.55 25.10
C GLU A 315 62.77 42.03 24.73
N LEU A 316 62.85 40.88 24.07
CA LEU A 316 64.12 40.33 23.57
C LEU A 316 64.78 41.26 22.56
N ARG A 317 64.00 41.88 21.65
CA ARG A 317 64.51 42.86 20.69
C ARG A 317 65.06 44.09 21.41
N GLN A 318 64.33 44.64 22.37
CA GLN A 318 64.76 45.79 23.15
C GLN A 318 66.03 45.48 23.96
N HIS A 319 66.12 44.28 24.52
CA HIS A 319 67.32 43.84 25.22
C HIS A 319 68.52 43.72 24.28
N ALA A 320 68.32 43.17 23.08
CA ALA A 320 69.35 43.09 22.05
C ALA A 320 69.79 44.48 21.57
N GLU A 321 68.86 45.41 21.34
CA GLU A 321 69.16 46.81 20.97
C GLU A 321 69.95 47.52 22.07
N ASN A 322 69.56 47.36 23.34
CA ASN A 322 70.29 47.92 24.48
C ASN A 322 71.71 47.34 24.61
N GLN A 323 71.87 46.03 24.37
CA GLN A 323 73.19 45.39 24.33
C GLN A 323 74.03 45.93 23.16
N LEU A 324 73.42 46.12 21.98
CA LEU A 324 74.09 46.69 20.81
C LEU A 324 74.57 48.11 21.10
N GLY A 325 73.71 48.96 21.67
CA GLY A 325 74.07 50.32 22.09
C GLY A 325 75.18 50.33 23.15
N ALA A 326 75.18 49.39 24.09
CA ALA A 326 76.26 49.25 25.08
C ALA A 326 77.59 48.82 24.44
N VAL A 327 77.55 47.97 23.41
CA VAL A 327 78.74 47.58 22.63
C VAL A 327 79.25 48.76 21.81
N GLU A 328 78.37 49.52 21.15
CA GLU A 328 78.72 50.72 20.40
C GLU A 328 79.34 51.79 21.31
N ALA A 329 78.76 52.03 22.49
CA ALA A 329 79.33 52.96 23.47
C ALA A 329 80.72 52.53 23.96
N ARG A 330 80.93 51.21 24.20
CA ARG A 330 82.26 50.67 24.54
C ARG A 330 83.26 50.83 23.39
N ALA A 331 82.82 50.63 22.14
CA ALA A 331 83.66 50.84 20.97
C ALA A 331 84.07 52.30 20.81
N GLN A 332 83.11 53.25 20.96
CA GLN A 332 83.39 54.69 20.94
C GLN A 332 84.33 55.11 22.07
N HIS A 333 84.16 54.56 23.29
CA HIS A 333 85.05 54.83 24.41
C HIS A 333 86.47 54.30 24.15
N ALA A 334 86.61 53.11 23.56
CA ALA A 334 87.90 52.57 23.16
C ALA A 334 88.58 53.40 22.06
N GLU A 335 87.81 53.92 21.09
CA GLU A 335 88.31 54.85 20.08
C GLU A 335 88.79 56.17 20.70
N ALA A 336 88.06 56.72 21.68
CA ALA A 336 88.45 57.93 22.39
C ALA A 336 89.74 57.73 23.21
N GLN A 337 89.88 56.59 23.90
CA GLN A 337 91.12 56.22 24.60
C GLN A 337 92.30 56.06 23.62
N ALA A 338 92.07 55.47 22.45
CA ALA A 338 93.09 55.35 21.42
C ALA A 338 93.53 56.72 20.88
N ARG A 339 92.59 57.66 20.69
CA ARG A 339 92.91 59.05 20.28
C ARG A 339 93.72 59.77 21.35
N HIS A 340 93.34 59.66 22.62
CA HIS A 340 94.08 60.28 23.72
C HIS A 340 95.50 59.70 23.88
N ALA A 341 95.67 58.38 23.74
CA ALA A 341 96.99 57.76 23.73
C ALA A 341 97.86 58.25 22.55
N ASN A 342 97.26 58.52 21.40
CA ASN A 342 97.95 59.05 20.23
C ASN A 342 98.37 60.51 20.41
N GLU A 343 97.56 61.32 21.10
CA GLU A 343 97.89 62.71 21.46
C GLU A 343 99.05 62.78 22.47
N VAL A 344 99.09 61.88 23.47
CA VAL A 344 100.24 61.76 24.39
C VAL A 344 101.51 61.32 23.65
N LEU A 345 101.39 60.41 22.68
CA LEU A 345 102.52 60.00 21.83
C LEU A 345 103.04 61.17 20.98
N HIS A 346 102.13 62.01 20.46
CA HIS A 346 102.46 63.19 19.67
C HIS A 346 103.13 64.30 20.51
N ALA A 347 102.73 64.46 21.78
CA ALA A 347 103.33 65.39 22.73
C ALA A 347 104.75 64.96 23.18
N VAL A 348 105.00 63.65 23.28
CA VAL A 348 106.35 63.10 23.60
C VAL A 348 107.30 63.18 22.42
N LEU A 349 106.80 63.12 21.18
CA LEU A 349 107.61 63.14 19.95
C LEU A 349 108.11 64.54 19.54
N HIS A 350 107.53 65.62 20.08
CA HIS A 350 107.86 67.01 19.73
C HIS A 350 108.49 67.85 20.86
N SER A 351 109.06 67.19 21.89
CA SER A 351 109.74 67.84 23.02
C SER A 351 111.27 67.92 22.85
N THR A 352 111.86 69.09 23.10
CA THR A 352 113.29 69.42 22.95
C THR A 352 114.11 69.04 24.19
N SER A 353 114.25 67.74 24.49
CA SER A 353 115.24 67.24 25.46
C SER A 353 115.76 65.85 25.07
N TRP A 354 117.07 65.74 24.80
CA TRP A 354 117.72 64.63 24.08
C TRP A 354 118.20 63.45 24.96
N ARG A 355 117.80 63.37 26.23
CA ARG A 355 118.26 62.32 27.17
C ARG A 355 117.21 61.29 27.61
N VAL A 356 115.97 61.33 27.11
CA VAL A 356 114.91 60.36 27.47
C VAL A 356 114.31 59.63 26.24
N SER A 357 114.64 60.06 25.02
CA SER A 357 114.23 59.44 23.74
C SER A 357 115.03 58.18 23.34
N LYS A 358 115.84 57.63 24.25
CA LYS A 358 116.75 56.49 24.01
C LYS A 358 116.17 55.10 24.33
N PRO A 359 115.28 54.88 25.32
CA PRO A 359 114.67 53.56 25.54
C PRO A 359 113.55 53.25 24.54
N VAL A 360 112.80 54.26 24.09
CA VAL A 360 111.61 54.11 23.23
C VAL A 360 111.99 53.88 21.75
N ARG A 361 113.22 54.19 21.34
CA ARG A 361 113.77 53.84 20.00
C ARG A 361 114.46 52.47 19.95
N MET A 362 114.57 51.73 21.05
CA MET A 362 115.13 50.35 21.07
C MET A 362 114.08 49.24 21.23
N ILE A 363 112.79 49.57 21.32
CA ILE A 363 111.67 48.60 21.28
C ILE A 363 110.90 48.69 19.93
N GLY A 364 111.48 49.38 18.94
CA GLY A 364 110.89 49.60 17.61
C GLY A 364 111.15 48.51 16.56
N VAL A 365 111.79 47.38 16.91
CA VAL A 365 112.29 46.41 15.91
C VAL A 365 111.59 45.03 15.90
N PRO A 366 110.82 44.57 16.92
CA PRO A 366 110.03 43.34 16.78
C PRO A 366 108.51 43.52 16.59
N LEU A 367 107.96 44.73 16.42
CA LEU A 367 106.50 44.94 16.21
C LEU A 367 106.04 45.13 14.75
N ARG A 368 106.97 45.22 13.79
CA ARG A 368 106.66 45.24 12.33
C ARG A 368 106.62 43.85 11.68
N ARG A 369 106.93 42.78 12.43
CA ARG A 369 106.82 41.38 11.95
C ARG A 369 105.54 40.66 12.42
N LEU A 370 104.77 41.24 13.35
CA LEU A 370 103.48 40.69 13.81
C LEU A 370 102.28 41.27 13.05
N THR A 371 102.40 42.50 12.53
CA THR A 371 101.34 43.19 11.78
C THR A 371 101.26 42.79 10.31
N SER A 372 102.33 42.24 9.71
CA SER A 372 102.27 41.58 8.40
C SER A 372 101.68 40.17 8.45
N ALA A 373 101.74 39.48 9.60
CA ALA A 373 101.15 38.15 9.78
C ALA A 373 99.61 38.17 10.00
N ILE A 374 99.06 39.31 10.44
CA ILE A 374 97.61 39.50 10.66
C ILE A 374 96.91 40.05 9.39
N ARG A 375 97.66 40.74 8.52
CA ARG A 375 97.13 41.27 7.24
C ARG A 375 96.93 40.20 6.15
N GLU A 376 97.57 39.04 6.27
CA GLU A 376 97.53 37.96 5.26
C GLU A 376 96.56 36.79 5.56
N ARG A 377 95.58 36.95 6.47
CA ARG A 377 94.49 35.96 6.71
C ARG A 377 94.96 34.49 6.86
N ARG A 378 96.14 34.23 7.43
CA ARG A 378 96.79 32.90 7.41
C ARG A 378 96.71 32.07 8.69
N LEU A 379 95.81 32.41 9.63
CA LEU A 379 95.60 31.64 10.86
C LEU A 379 94.24 30.92 10.97
N LEU A 380 93.33 31.09 10.01
CA LEU A 380 91.98 30.49 10.07
C LEU A 380 91.79 29.19 9.25
N SER A 381 92.79 28.74 8.48
CA SER A 381 92.72 27.50 7.69
C SER A 381 93.21 26.26 8.45
N GLY A 382 94.22 26.39 9.32
CA GLY A 382 94.80 25.25 10.06
C GLY A 382 93.92 24.70 11.19
N ILE A 383 93.14 25.56 11.84
CA ILE A 383 92.19 25.18 12.90
C ILE A 383 90.94 24.55 12.29
N LYS A 384 90.45 25.07 11.15
CA LYS A 384 89.33 24.48 10.39
C LYS A 384 89.65 23.09 9.82
N ALA A 385 90.88 22.85 9.38
CA ALA A 385 91.30 21.54 8.86
C ALA A 385 91.44 20.48 9.97
N ARG A 386 91.95 20.86 11.15
CA ARG A 386 92.07 19.96 12.31
C ARG A 386 90.72 19.58 12.92
N ILE A 387 89.75 20.51 12.96
CA ILE A 387 88.37 20.24 13.43
C ILE A 387 87.61 19.34 12.43
N LYS A 388 87.81 19.53 11.12
CA LYS A 388 87.16 18.71 10.07
C LYS A 388 87.71 17.28 10.01
N GLY A 389 88.99 17.07 10.37
CA GLY A 389 89.61 15.75 10.51
C GLY A 389 89.12 15.00 11.76
N ALA A 390 89.03 15.69 12.90
CA ALA A 390 88.51 15.10 14.14
C ALA A 390 87.03 14.68 14.03
N LEU A 391 86.20 15.45 13.31
CA LEU A 391 84.79 15.12 13.07
C LEU A 391 84.59 13.90 12.16
N ARG A 392 85.49 13.64 11.20
CA ARG A 392 85.42 12.46 10.32
C ARG A 392 85.85 11.17 11.03
N VAL A 393 86.89 11.23 11.87
CA VAL A 393 87.34 10.08 12.67
C VAL A 393 86.35 9.77 13.79
N GLY A 394 85.75 10.80 14.41
CA GLY A 394 84.68 10.63 15.41
C GLY A 394 83.39 10.04 14.85
N ALA A 395 83.03 10.35 13.60
CA ALA A 395 81.82 9.81 12.95
C ALA A 395 81.96 8.33 12.55
N ALA A 396 83.16 7.87 12.18
CA ALA A 396 83.41 6.48 11.79
C ALA A 396 83.47 5.53 13.01
N GLU A 397 83.94 6.00 14.16
CA GLU A 397 84.00 5.19 15.39
C GLU A 397 82.64 5.10 16.11
N LEU A 398 81.77 6.11 15.90
CA LEU A 398 80.39 6.12 16.41
C LEU A 398 79.48 5.11 15.68
N ALA A 399 79.83 4.71 14.46
CA ALA A 399 79.07 3.71 13.69
C ALA A 399 79.25 2.27 14.21
N LYS A 400 80.33 2.00 14.96
CA LYS A 400 80.67 0.66 15.48
C LYS A 400 80.14 0.37 16.90
N ARG A 401 79.48 1.35 17.56
CA ARG A 401 78.93 1.21 18.93
C ARG A 401 77.41 1.52 18.99
N PRO A 402 76.52 0.50 18.90
CA PRO A 402 75.07 0.70 18.77
C PRO A 402 74.36 1.32 19.99
N ALA A 403 74.99 1.34 21.17
CA ALA A 403 74.44 2.01 22.36
C ALA A 403 74.60 3.54 22.30
N LEU A 404 75.76 4.04 21.84
CA LEU A 404 76.04 5.49 21.72
C LEU A 404 75.29 6.13 20.55
N LYS A 405 75.09 5.39 19.44
CA LYS A 405 74.24 5.81 18.32
C LYS A 405 72.80 6.10 18.75
N ARG A 406 72.25 5.30 19.67
CA ARG A 406 70.89 5.48 20.20
C ARG A 406 70.76 6.67 21.14
N ALA A 407 71.80 7.01 21.91
CA ALA A 407 71.82 8.19 22.76
C ALA A 407 71.96 9.49 21.94
N ALA A 408 72.83 9.50 20.92
CA ALA A 408 73.03 10.65 20.04
C ALA A 408 71.80 10.95 19.16
N LEU A 409 71.12 9.91 18.64
CA LEU A 409 69.85 10.08 17.91
C LEU A 409 68.70 10.58 18.79
N ARG A 410 68.73 10.27 20.10
CA ARG A 410 67.72 10.75 21.06
C ARG A 410 67.89 12.25 21.34
N LEU A 411 69.13 12.73 21.45
CA LEU A 411 69.46 14.16 21.61
C LEU A 411 69.20 14.98 20.33
N VAL A 412 69.46 14.42 19.15
CA VAL A 412 69.18 15.09 17.86
C VAL A 412 67.66 15.19 17.60
N ARG A 413 66.85 14.23 18.05
CA ARG A 413 65.38 14.29 17.98
C ARG A 413 64.74 15.31 18.94
N MET A 414 65.48 15.83 19.92
CA MET A 414 65.00 16.88 20.82
C MET A 414 65.19 18.31 20.26
N SER A 415 65.84 18.47 19.10
CA SER A 415 66.05 19.77 18.43
C SER A 415 65.66 19.71 16.94
N PRO A 416 64.50 20.27 16.55
CA PRO A 416 64.00 20.22 15.18
C PRO A 416 64.90 20.90 14.12
N SER A 417 65.74 21.86 14.53
CA SER A 417 66.62 22.60 13.62
C SER A 417 67.87 21.81 13.20
N LEU A 418 68.32 20.88 14.04
CA LEU A 418 69.46 19.98 13.77
C LEU A 418 69.07 18.81 12.87
N ASP A 419 67.87 18.24 13.06
CA ASP A 419 67.34 17.18 12.18
C ASP A 419 67.09 17.69 10.75
N ARG A 420 66.60 18.94 10.60
CA ARG A 420 66.40 19.59 9.29
C ARG A 420 67.72 19.86 8.54
N ARG A 421 68.80 20.20 9.26
CA ARG A 421 70.14 20.46 8.69
C ARG A 421 70.92 19.19 8.36
N LEU A 422 70.62 18.06 8.99
CA LEU A 422 71.24 16.76 8.69
C LEU A 422 70.54 16.04 7.54
N ARG A 423 69.21 16.16 7.41
CA ARG A 423 68.43 15.52 6.33
C ARG A 423 68.62 16.16 4.96
N THR A 424 69.00 17.45 4.92
CA THR A 424 69.32 18.18 3.69
C THR A 424 70.69 17.85 3.10
N VAL A 425 71.56 17.14 3.84
CA VAL A 425 72.92 16.77 3.42
C VAL A 425 73.00 15.33 2.87
N VAL A 426 71.91 14.55 2.89
CA VAL A 426 71.94 13.12 2.50
C VAL A 426 71.14 12.75 1.23
N THR A 427 70.19 13.57 0.73
CA THR A 427 69.51 13.43 -0.61
C THR A 427 68.89 12.04 -0.94
N PRO A 428 68.20 11.80 -2.09
CA PRO A 428 67.41 12.66 -2.99
C PRO A 428 65.97 12.12 -3.25
N SER A 429 65.22 12.93 -4.02
CA SER A 429 63.86 12.79 -4.59
C SER A 429 63.54 11.52 -5.40
N ALA A 430 62.27 11.05 -5.39
CA ALA A 430 61.64 10.28 -6.48
C ALA A 430 60.10 10.23 -6.38
N ASN A 431 59.46 10.29 -7.56
CA ASN A 431 58.04 10.31 -7.92
C ASN A 431 57.26 8.99 -7.72
N ALA A 432 55.93 9.09 -7.93
CA ALA A 432 54.92 8.11 -8.40
C ALA A 432 53.81 7.85 -7.34
N ALA A 433 52.55 8.25 -7.53
CA ALA A 433 51.52 7.91 -8.53
C ALA A 433 50.79 6.58 -8.29
N VAL A 434 49.45 6.65 -8.44
CA VAL A 434 48.46 5.60 -8.74
C VAL A 434 47.82 4.82 -7.57
N GLY A 435 46.47 4.82 -7.55
CA GLY A 435 45.67 3.66 -7.12
C GLY A 435 44.47 3.93 -6.20
N SER A 436 43.27 3.99 -6.77
CA SER A 436 41.98 3.73 -6.11
C SER A 436 41.34 2.53 -6.83
N PRO A 437 40.24 1.89 -6.38
CA PRO A 437 39.80 1.41 -5.06
C PRO A 437 39.42 -0.10 -5.10
N LEU A 438 38.86 -0.63 -4.00
CA LEU A 438 37.87 -1.74 -3.86
C LEU A 438 38.30 -2.87 -2.90
N SER A 439 37.57 -3.05 -1.81
CA SER A 439 36.86 -4.32 -1.52
C SER A 439 35.94 -4.22 -0.29
N GLN A 440 34.65 -4.24 -0.57
CA GLN A 440 33.64 -5.14 0.01
C GLN A 440 33.76 -5.47 1.51
N ARG A 441 33.05 -4.70 2.34
CA ARG A 441 32.47 -5.22 3.58
C ARG A 441 30.99 -5.54 3.31
N ALA A 442 30.61 -6.79 3.53
CA ALA A 442 29.23 -7.23 3.44
C ALA A 442 28.34 -6.39 4.36
N LEU A 443 27.26 -5.84 3.81
CA LEU A 443 26.27 -5.09 4.57
C LEU A 443 25.40 -6.05 5.41
N PRO A 444 25.00 -5.65 6.63
CA PRO A 444 24.06 -6.40 7.47
C PRO A 444 22.72 -6.62 6.77
N GLU A 445 22.04 -7.72 7.11
CA GLU A 445 20.80 -8.19 6.49
C GLU A 445 19.67 -7.15 6.51
N SER A 446 19.56 -6.37 7.60
CA SER A 446 18.61 -5.26 7.74
C SER A 446 18.82 -4.12 6.73
N VAL A 447 20.03 -3.95 6.21
CA VAL A 447 20.34 -2.92 5.20
C VAL A 447 20.05 -3.43 3.80
N ARG A 448 20.04 -4.75 3.58
CA ARG A 448 19.67 -5.36 2.30
C ARG A 448 18.16 -5.30 2.06
N GLU A 449 17.35 -5.52 3.09
CA GLU A 449 15.89 -5.43 3.00
C GLU A 449 15.45 -4.00 2.64
N VAL A 450 16.02 -2.99 3.30
CA VAL A 450 15.72 -1.57 3.00
C VAL A 450 16.16 -1.18 1.59
N LEU A 451 17.26 -1.75 1.09
CA LEU A 451 17.75 -1.47 -0.27
C LEU A 451 16.88 -2.12 -1.36
N GLU A 452 16.30 -3.29 -1.08
CA GLU A 452 15.36 -3.96 -1.99
C GLU A 452 13.99 -3.28 -1.98
N GLU A 453 13.51 -2.81 -0.82
CA GLU A 453 12.28 -1.99 -0.73
C GLU A 453 12.42 -0.65 -1.49
N LEU A 454 13.57 0.02 -1.36
CA LEU A 454 13.83 1.26 -2.10
C LEU A 454 13.89 1.03 -3.61
N ARG A 455 14.47 -0.08 -4.07
CA ARG A 455 14.52 -0.47 -5.49
C ARG A 455 13.16 -0.85 -6.04
N ALA A 456 12.32 -1.50 -5.24
CA ALA A 456 10.93 -1.81 -5.61
C ALA A 456 10.10 -0.52 -5.75
N ALA A 457 10.29 0.44 -4.83
CA ALA A 457 9.64 1.75 -4.90
C ALA A 457 10.10 2.58 -6.11
N THR A 458 11.38 2.50 -6.52
CA THR A 458 11.86 3.23 -7.71
C THR A 458 11.26 2.68 -9.01
N ARG A 459 11.15 1.35 -9.14
CA ARG A 459 10.54 0.70 -10.31
C ARG A 459 9.02 0.95 -10.43
N ALA A 460 8.34 1.15 -9.30
CA ALA A 460 6.92 1.53 -9.29
C ALA A 460 6.69 3.00 -9.72
N SER A 461 7.70 3.87 -9.57
CA SER A 461 7.60 5.28 -10.01
C SER A 461 7.91 5.50 -11.49
N GLU A 462 8.67 4.59 -12.12
CA GLU A 462 9.04 4.65 -13.55
C GLU A 462 7.99 4.00 -14.48
N SER A 463 6.89 3.46 -13.93
CA SER A 463 5.79 2.82 -14.69
C SER A 463 4.44 3.54 -14.59
N ARG A 464 4.44 4.83 -14.23
CA ARG A 464 3.27 5.71 -14.28
C ARG A 464 3.45 6.87 -15.25
#